data_AF-W1VCE8-F1
#
_entry.id   AF-W1VCE8-F1
#
_cell.length_a   1.000
_cell.length_b   1.000
_cell.length_c   1.000
_cell.angle_alpha   90.00
_cell.angle_beta   90.00
_cell.angle_gamma   90.00
#
_symmetry.space_group_name_H-M   'P 1'
#
loop_
_entity.id
_entity.type
_entity.pdbx_description
1 polymer ?
#
loop_
_entity_poly.entity_id
_entity_poly.type
_entity_poly.pdbx_seq_one_letter_code
_entity_poly.pdbx_strand_id
1 'polypeptide(L)'
;MTYGDGTRPYRRPDGRWAASVEDGWYANGKRRRRWATATTEAECKRRLRNLKRDINAGRTLSVDPRTTVRTWIEKTWKPDYKNNARPRTYSSDMSLIDRWIIPTIGNRRLSALTVQDLRALDKAGRG
;
A
#
# COMPACT_ATOMS: atom_id res chain seq x y z
N MET A 1 11.64 -15.19 -9.74
CA MET A 1 12.87 -14.40 -9.98
C MET A 1 12.52 -12.93 -9.79
N THR A 2 12.99 -12.32 -8.70
CA THR A 2 12.47 -11.04 -8.18
C THR A 2 13.35 -9.88 -8.66
N TYR A 3 12.95 -9.20 -9.75
CA TYR A 3 13.71 -8.08 -10.29
C TYR A 3 13.18 -6.72 -9.81
N GLY A 4 13.86 -6.17 -8.80
CA GLY A 4 14.18 -4.74 -8.69
C GLY A 4 13.04 -3.75 -8.41
N ASP A 5 12.66 -3.60 -7.14
CA ASP A 5 11.87 -2.49 -6.57
C ASP A 5 12.57 -1.09 -6.70
N GLY A 6 13.56 -0.93 -7.59
CA GLY A 6 14.19 0.36 -7.87
C GLY A 6 15.27 0.32 -8.96
N THR A 7 15.50 1.47 -9.58
CA THR A 7 16.54 1.69 -10.61
C THR A 7 17.91 1.84 -9.95
N ARG A 8 18.94 1.21 -10.52
CA ARG A 8 20.34 1.43 -10.08
C ARG A 8 20.71 2.90 -10.21
N PRO A 9 21.50 3.48 -9.29
CA PRO A 9 22.00 4.84 -9.42
C PRO A 9 22.72 5.02 -10.75
N TYR A 10 22.35 6.03 -11.53
CA TYR A 10 23.00 6.37 -12.78
C TYR A 10 23.40 7.84 -12.79
N ARG A 11 24.47 8.16 -13.51
CA ARG A 11 24.96 9.54 -13.66
C ARG A 11 24.18 10.23 -14.77
N ARG A 12 23.54 11.35 -14.43
CA ARG A 12 22.85 12.23 -15.37
C ARG A 12 23.85 13.13 -16.10
N PRO A 13 23.48 13.69 -17.26
CA PRO A 13 24.33 14.61 -18.02
C PRO A 13 24.68 15.90 -17.25
N ASP A 14 23.95 16.25 -16.20
CA ASP A 14 24.24 17.39 -15.30
C ASP A 14 25.25 17.05 -14.19
N GLY A 15 25.94 15.91 -14.26
CA GLY A 15 26.94 15.48 -13.28
C GLY A 15 26.37 14.93 -11.97
N ARG A 16 25.05 14.93 -11.80
CA ARG A 16 24.37 14.38 -10.62
C ARG A 16 24.04 12.91 -10.78
N TRP A 17 24.04 12.18 -9.68
CA TRP A 17 23.57 10.80 -9.57
C TRP A 17 22.08 10.77 -9.27
N ALA A 18 21.34 9.96 -10.02
CA ALA A 18 19.90 9.76 -9.84
C ALA A 18 19.57 8.28 -9.70
N ALA A 19 18.65 7.95 -8.79
CA ALA A 19 18.06 6.64 -8.63
C ALA A 19 16.56 6.79 -8.40
N SER A 20 15.76 5.78 -8.75
CA SER A 20 14.32 5.79 -8.47
C SER A 20 13.89 4.52 -7.76
N VAL A 21 12.82 4.62 -6.98
CA VAL A 21 12.20 3.51 -6.23
C VAL A 21 10.70 3.56 -6.47
N GLU A 22 10.07 2.40 -6.60
CA GLU A 22 8.62 2.32 -6.77
C GLU A 22 7.93 2.61 -5.43
N ASP A 23 7.08 3.62 -5.40
CA ASP A 23 6.32 4.09 -4.24
C ASP A 23 4.83 3.78 -4.46
N GLY A 24 4.55 2.53 -4.86
CA GLY A 24 3.20 2.02 -5.09
C GLY A 24 2.51 2.58 -6.33
N TRP A 25 1.20 2.76 -6.24
CA TRP A 25 0.32 3.16 -7.34
C TRP A 25 -0.39 4.47 -7.00
N TYR A 26 -0.50 5.37 -7.97
CA TYR A 26 -1.38 6.53 -7.90
C TYR A 26 -2.85 6.06 -8.01
N ALA A 27 -3.80 6.87 -7.51
CA ALA A 27 -5.24 6.61 -7.59
C ALA A 27 -5.76 6.34 -9.02
N ASN A 28 -5.05 6.86 -10.03
CA ASN A 28 -5.33 6.66 -11.45
C ASN A 28 -4.72 5.37 -12.05
N GLY A 29 -4.19 4.46 -11.22
CA GLY A 29 -3.57 3.21 -11.65
C GLY A 29 -2.18 3.36 -12.30
N LYS A 30 -1.58 4.56 -12.29
CA LYS A 30 -0.20 4.76 -12.75
C LYS A 30 0.79 4.41 -11.65
N ARG A 31 1.92 3.78 -12.00
CA ARG A 31 3.00 3.49 -11.04
C ARG A 31 3.57 4.81 -10.49
N ARG A 32 3.59 4.94 -9.17
CA ARG A 32 4.21 6.07 -8.48
C ARG A 32 5.68 5.75 -8.24
N ARG A 33 6.57 6.64 -8.66
CA ARG A 33 8.02 6.51 -8.47
C ARG A 33 8.55 7.71 -7.73
N ARG A 34 9.33 7.48 -6.67
CA ARG A 34 10.11 8.53 -6.01
C ARG A 34 11.55 8.50 -6.49
N TRP A 35 12.13 9.67 -6.65
CA TRP A 35 13.48 9.87 -7.17
C TRP A 35 14.41 10.35 -6.05
N ALA A 36 15.61 9.76 -5.99
CA ALA A 36 16.72 10.19 -5.16
C ALA A 36 17.78 10.81 -6.08
N THR A 37 18.13 12.08 -5.88
CA THR A 37 19.22 12.74 -6.58
C THR A 37 20.31 13.17 -5.61
N ALA A 38 21.58 13.05 -6.00
CA ALA A 38 22.74 13.50 -5.22
C ALA A 38 23.91 13.86 -6.15
N THR A 39 24.95 14.51 -5.64
CA THR A 39 26.18 14.83 -6.39
C THR A 39 27.15 13.66 -6.45
N THR A 40 27.07 12.71 -5.52
CA THR A 40 27.93 11.52 -5.48
C THR A 40 27.12 10.23 -5.50
N GLU A 41 27.74 9.15 -5.98
CA GLU A 41 27.13 7.81 -6.01
C GLU A 41 26.78 7.33 -4.59
N ALA A 42 27.71 7.55 -3.64
CA ALA A 42 27.55 7.14 -2.25
C ALA A 42 26.36 7.84 -1.57
N GLU A 43 26.20 9.15 -1.79
CA GLU A 43 25.06 9.89 -1.28
C GLU A 43 23.75 9.49 -1.97
N CYS A 44 23.78 9.23 -3.27
CA CYS A 44 22.61 8.73 -4.00
C CYS A 44 22.15 7.38 -3.44
N LYS A 45 23.10 6.46 -3.18
CA LYS A 45 22.83 5.17 -2.51
C LYS A 45 22.29 5.35 -1.09
N ARG A 46 22.81 6.32 -0.31
CA ARG A 46 22.30 6.63 1.04
C ARG A 46 20.86 7.16 0.98
N ARG A 47 20.60 8.13 0.11
CA ARG A 47 19.25 8.70 -0.11
C ARG A 47 18.27 7.65 -0.62
N LEU A 48 18.69 6.77 -1.52
CA LEU A 48 17.88 5.65 -2.01
C LEU A 48 17.55 4.65 -0.89
N ARG A 49 18.51 4.33 -0.02
CA ARG A 49 18.27 3.48 1.17
C ARG A 49 17.29 4.12 2.14
N ASN A 50 17.44 5.41 2.41
CA ASN A 50 16.50 6.16 3.25
C ASN A 50 15.10 6.17 2.60
N LEU A 51 15.00 6.48 1.31
CA LEU A 51 13.75 6.41 0.56
C LEU A 51 13.10 5.02 0.59
N LYS A 52 13.88 3.94 0.44
CA LYS A 52 13.36 2.58 0.61
C LYS A 52 12.89 2.31 2.03
N ARG A 53 13.59 2.83 3.04
CA ARG A 53 13.19 2.72 4.44
C ARG A 53 11.93 3.53 4.72
N ASP A 54 11.81 4.76 4.22
CA ASP A 54 10.61 5.60 4.30
C ASP A 54 9.44 4.99 3.55
N ILE A 55 9.67 4.38 2.38
CA ILE A 55 8.63 3.67 1.63
C ILE A 55 8.25 2.40 2.36
N ASN A 56 9.18 1.65 2.94
CA ASN A 56 8.84 0.47 3.75
C ASN A 56 8.12 0.87 5.05
N ALA A 57 8.54 1.97 5.68
CA ALA A 57 7.94 2.55 6.87
C ALA A 57 6.63 3.30 6.59
N GLY A 58 6.37 3.74 5.35
CA GLY A 58 5.13 4.38 4.90
C GLY A 58 4.16 3.42 4.21
N ARG A 59 4.66 2.32 3.60
CA ARG A 59 3.88 1.13 3.20
C ARG A 59 3.46 0.33 4.42
N THR A 60 4.24 0.36 5.49
CA THR A 60 3.72 0.21 6.85
C THR A 60 2.96 1.48 7.17
N LEU A 61 1.82 1.72 6.52
CA LEU A 61 0.86 2.71 7.01
C LEU A 61 0.81 2.47 8.52
N SER A 62 1.14 3.51 9.29
CA SER A 62 1.12 3.53 10.74
C SER A 62 -0.34 3.44 11.19
N VAL A 63 -1.01 2.37 10.78
CA VAL A 63 -2.25 1.88 11.30
C VAL A 63 -1.89 1.51 12.71
N ASP A 64 -2.39 2.28 13.68
CA ASP A 64 -2.22 1.97 15.09
C ASP A 64 -2.43 0.45 15.25
N PRO A 65 -1.51 -0.30 15.88
CA PRO A 65 -1.61 -1.75 15.99
C PRO A 65 -2.90 -2.21 16.68
N ARG A 66 -3.65 -1.32 17.34
CA ARG A 66 -4.99 -1.54 17.91
C ARG A 66 -6.12 -1.35 16.91
N THR A 67 -5.88 -0.74 15.75
CA THR A 67 -6.89 -0.49 14.72
C THR A 67 -7.41 -1.81 14.18
N THR A 68 -8.73 -1.94 14.22
CA THR A 68 -9.43 -3.09 13.67
C THR A 68 -9.68 -2.93 12.18
N VAL A 69 -9.87 -4.05 11.49
CA VAL A 69 -10.21 -4.08 10.06
C VAL A 69 -11.43 -3.20 9.79
N ARG A 70 -12.47 -3.26 10.63
CA ARG A 70 -13.65 -2.41 10.51
C ARG A 70 -13.31 -0.92 10.54
N THR A 71 -12.56 -0.48 11.55
CA THR A 71 -12.22 0.92 11.72
C THR A 71 -11.36 1.45 10.57
N TRP A 72 -10.43 0.65 10.05
CA TRP A 72 -9.63 1.02 8.89
C TRP A 72 -10.46 1.09 7.61
N ILE A 73 -11.36 0.13 7.40
CA ILE A 73 -12.28 0.15 6.27
C ILE A 73 -13.10 1.45 6.31
N GLU A 74 -13.69 1.78 7.45
CA GLU A 74 -14.57 2.96 7.59
C GLU A 74 -13.81 4.29 7.48
N LYS A 75 -12.64 4.41 8.13
CA LYS A 75 -11.93 5.70 8.25
C LYS A 75 -10.95 5.99 7.11
N THR A 76 -10.45 4.96 6.44
CA THR A 76 -9.41 5.12 5.41
C THR A 76 -9.89 4.58 4.07
N TRP A 77 -10.24 3.30 4.02
CA TRP A 77 -10.51 2.67 2.73
C TRP A 77 -11.81 3.15 2.06
N LYS A 78 -12.92 3.28 2.79
CA LYS A 78 -14.21 3.78 2.26
C LYS A 78 -14.08 5.17 1.60
N PRO A 79 -13.51 6.21 2.25
CA PRO A 79 -13.36 7.53 1.62
C PRO A 79 -12.41 7.52 0.41
N ASP A 80 -11.30 6.77 0.45
CA ASP A 80 -10.41 6.62 -0.71
C ASP A 80 -11.09 5.89 -1.88
N TYR A 81 -11.83 4.83 -1.57
CA TYR A 81 -12.51 4.01 -2.57
C TYR A 81 -13.67 4.76 -3.25
N LYS A 82 -14.41 5.57 -2.50
CA LYS A 82 -15.51 6.39 -3.00
C LYS A 82 -15.07 7.35 -4.12
N ASN A 83 -13.84 7.87 -4.06
CA ASN A 83 -13.31 8.79 -5.07
C ASN A 83 -12.88 8.10 -6.38
N ASN A 84 -12.64 6.78 -6.34
CA ASN A 84 -12.16 6.02 -7.50
C ASN A 84 -13.21 5.10 -8.12
N ALA A 85 -14.18 4.63 -7.33
CA ALA A 85 -15.18 3.69 -7.77
C ALA A 85 -16.39 4.38 -8.41
N ARG A 86 -16.97 3.74 -9.43
CA ARG A 86 -18.28 4.15 -9.96
C ARG A 86 -19.34 3.93 -8.87
N PRO A 87 -20.37 4.80 -8.74
CA PRO A 87 -21.34 4.72 -7.63
C PRO A 87 -21.99 3.35 -7.46
N ARG A 88 -22.33 2.69 -8.57
CA ARG A 88 -22.95 1.36 -8.56
C ARG A 88 -22.00 0.26 -8.06
N THR A 89 -20.73 0.32 -8.45
CA THR A 89 -19.68 -0.60 -7.98
C THR A 89 -19.40 -0.39 -6.50
N TYR A 90 -19.30 0.87 -6.08
CA TYR A 90 -19.14 1.24 -4.68
C TYR A 90 -20.25 0.63 -3.81
N SER A 91 -21.51 0.80 -4.18
CA SER A 91 -22.64 0.25 -3.40
C SER A 91 -22.63 -1.28 -3.33
N SER A 92 -22.32 -1.97 -4.42
CA SER A 92 -22.18 -3.43 -4.42
C SER A 92 -21.04 -3.89 -3.51
N ASP A 93 -19.89 -3.23 -3.57
CA ASP A 93 -18.73 -3.60 -2.77
C ASP A 93 -18.93 -3.30 -1.29
N MET A 94 -19.57 -2.17 -0.94
CA MET A 94 -19.97 -1.90 0.44
C MET A 94 -20.89 -3.00 0.97
N SER A 95 -21.85 -3.45 0.15
CA SER A 95 -22.78 -4.51 0.54
C SER A 95 -22.05 -5.83 0.81
N LEU A 96 -21.03 -6.18 0.00
CA LEU A 96 -20.19 -7.35 0.24
C LEU A 96 -19.35 -7.22 1.51
N ILE A 97 -18.81 -6.03 1.76
CA ILE A 97 -17.98 -5.75 2.93
C ILE A 97 -18.81 -5.84 4.22
N ASP A 98 -19.96 -5.19 4.24
CA ASP A 98 -20.83 -5.17 5.42
C ASP A 98 -21.45 -6.56 5.68
N ARG A 99 -21.72 -7.34 4.62
CA ARG A 99 -22.29 -8.70 4.73
C ARG A 99 -21.27 -9.77 5.13
N TRP A 100 -20.03 -9.70 4.64
CA TRP A 100 -19.07 -10.81 4.78
C TRP A 100 -17.80 -10.42 5.53
N ILE A 101 -17.21 -9.26 5.22
CA ILE A 101 -15.89 -8.90 5.74
C ILE A 101 -15.98 -8.38 7.18
N ILE A 102 -16.89 -7.45 7.46
CA ILE A 102 -17.07 -6.89 8.81
C ILE A 102 -17.48 -7.97 9.83
N PRO A 103 -18.48 -8.84 9.58
CA PRO A 103 -18.85 -9.85 10.57
C PRO A 103 -17.79 -10.93 10.78
N THR A 104 -17.00 -11.28 9.75
CA THR A 104 -16.02 -12.35 9.86
C THR A 104 -14.71 -11.88 10.49
N ILE A 105 -14.17 -10.74 10.02
CA ILE A 105 -12.83 -10.27 10.42
C ILE A 105 -12.82 -8.80 10.90
N GLY A 106 -13.97 -8.12 10.94
CA GLY A 106 -14.04 -6.70 11.27
C GLY A 106 -13.50 -6.34 12.66
N ASN A 107 -13.61 -7.26 13.63
CA ASN A 107 -13.09 -7.07 14.99
C ASN A 107 -11.61 -7.45 15.14
N ARG A 108 -11.00 -8.06 14.12
CA ARG A 108 -9.57 -8.38 14.14
C ARG A 108 -8.75 -7.11 13.94
N ARG A 109 -7.59 -7.07 14.60
CA ARG A 109 -6.59 -6.02 14.37
C ARG A 109 -5.93 -6.26 13.02
N LEU A 110 -5.67 -5.20 12.25
CA LEU A 110 -4.97 -5.33 10.96
C LEU A 110 -3.58 -5.93 11.11
N SER A 111 -2.90 -5.59 12.21
CA SER A 111 -1.58 -6.12 12.58
C SER A 111 -1.58 -7.62 12.92
N ALA A 112 -2.75 -8.20 13.21
CA ALA A 112 -2.90 -9.58 13.66
C ALA A 112 -3.70 -10.43 12.66
N LEU A 113 -3.84 -9.97 11.41
CA LEU A 113 -4.49 -10.75 10.37
C LEU A 113 -3.63 -11.96 10.00
N THR A 114 -4.24 -13.14 10.03
CA THR A 114 -3.59 -14.41 9.69
C THR A 114 -4.23 -15.05 8.47
N VAL A 115 -3.56 -16.06 7.91
CA VAL A 115 -4.11 -16.88 6.82
C VAL A 115 -5.40 -17.60 7.24
N GLN A 116 -5.58 -17.88 8.54
CA GLN A 116 -6.82 -18.49 9.03
C GLN A 116 -8.01 -17.54 8.90
N ASP A 117 -7.81 -16.24 9.13
CA ASP A 117 -8.87 -15.23 8.98
C ASP A 117 -9.31 -15.09 7.52
N LEU A 118 -8.38 -15.23 6.56
CA LEU A 118 -8.69 -15.28 5.13
C LEU A 118 -9.48 -16.53 4.74
N ARG A 119 -9.16 -17.69 5.34
CA ARG A 119 -9.93 -18.93 5.13
C ARG A 119 -11.34 -18.84 5.71
N ALA A 120 -11.50 -18.18 6.86
CA ALA A 120 -12.82 -17.93 7.44
C ALA A 120 -13.69 -17.07 6.51
N LEU A 121 -13.10 -16.08 5.84
CA LEU A 121 -13.78 -15.25 4.85
C LEU A 121 -14.21 -16.04 3.60
N ASP A 122 -13.31 -16.87 3.05
CA ASP A 122 -13.64 -17.75 1.91
C ASP A 122 -14.78 -18.73 2.26
N LYS A 123 -14.78 -19.28 3.48
CA LYS A 123 -15.87 -20.13 3.95
C LYS A 123 -17.18 -19.37 4.11
N ALA A 124 -17.14 -18.14 4.64
CA ALA A 124 -18.33 -17.31 4.81
C ALA A 124 -18.96 -16.95 3.46
N GLY A 125 -18.16 -16.57 2.46
CA GLY A 125 -18.67 -16.18 1.14
C GLY A 125 -19.23 -17.32 0.28
N ARG A 126 -19.01 -18.58 0.66
CA ARG A 126 -19.56 -19.78 0.00
C ARG A 126 -20.89 -20.27 0.62
N GLY A 127 -21.35 -19.62 1.70
CA GLY A 127 -22.58 -19.95 2.42
C GLY A 127 -23.82 -19.22 1.90
#